data_AF-A0A1F2TCV1-F1
#
_entry.id   AF-A0A1F2TCV1-F1
#
_cell.length_a   1.000
_cell.length_b   1.000
_cell.length_c   1.000
_cell.angle_alpha   90.00
_cell.angle_beta   90.00
_cell.angle_gamma   90.00
#
_symmetry.space_group_name_H-M   'P 1'
#
loop_
_entity.id
_entity.type
_entity.pdbx_description
1 polymer ?
#
loop_
_entity_poly.entity_id
_entity_poly.type
_entity_poly.pdbx_seq_one_letter_code
_entity_poly.pdbx_strand_id
1 'polypeptide(L)'
;MPDHVHLLVEGTTLESDVRRFVKRTKQRSGQVYSRTNEHRLWDEGYYDRVLRSDTDVREVARYIVWNPVRAGLSSTPGEYPYLGSDLLSAEDLIRI
;
A
#
# COMPACT_ATOMS: atom_id res chain seq x y z
N MET A 1 -5.53 -5.37 2.20
CA MET A 1 -6.74 -6.11 1.83
C MET A 1 -6.42 -7.59 1.85
N PRO A 2 -7.39 -8.51 1.92
CA PRO A 2 -7.13 -9.96 2.02
C PRO A 2 -6.36 -10.51 0.81
N ASP A 3 -6.50 -9.88 -0.35
CA ASP A 3 -6.01 -10.33 -1.66
C ASP A 3 -5.00 -9.34 -2.31
N HIS A 4 -4.93 -8.09 -1.84
CA HIS A 4 -4.01 -7.07 -2.38
C HIS A 4 -3.58 -6.01 -1.35
N VAL A 5 -2.61 -5.19 -1.75
CA VAL A 5 -2.11 -4.05 -0.96
C VAL A 5 -2.17 -2.79 -1.81
N HIS A 6 -2.64 -1.69 -1.22
CA HIS A 6 -2.51 -0.35 -1.77
C HIS A 6 -1.35 0.37 -1.09
N LEU A 7 -0.46 0.99 -1.88
CA LEU A 7 0.67 1.75 -1.37
C LEU A 7 0.65 3.15 -1.99
N LEU A 8 0.85 4.17 -1.16
CA LEU A 8 1.19 5.52 -1.57
C LEU A 8 2.65 5.75 -1.20
N VAL A 9 3.50 5.98 -2.20
CA VAL A 9 4.95 6.10 -2.02
C VAL A 9 5.48 7.32 -2.75
N GLU A 10 6.56 7.88 -2.23
CA GLU A 10 7.26 9.02 -2.81
C GLU A 10 8.72 8.63 -3.12
N GLY A 11 9.21 9.05 -4.29
CA GLY A 11 10.64 8.95 -4.61
C GLY A 11 11.42 10.05 -3.89
N THR A 12 12.33 9.67 -2.99
CA THR A 12 13.08 10.61 -2.15
C THR A 12 14.31 11.20 -2.86
N THR A 13 14.68 10.66 -4.02
CA THR A 13 15.78 11.14 -4.86
C THR A 13 15.42 11.04 -6.34
N LEU A 14 16.14 11.78 -7.20
CA LEU A 14 15.99 11.71 -8.67
C LEU A 14 16.33 10.33 -9.26
N GLU A 15 17.07 9.51 -8.52
CA GLU A 15 17.44 8.14 -8.93
C GLU A 15 16.41 7.08 -8.51
N SER A 16 15.31 7.51 -7.87
CA SER A 16 14.25 6.60 -7.40
C SER A 16 13.58 5.88 -8.57
N ASP A 17 13.43 4.56 -8.46
CA ASP A 17 12.87 3.70 -9.50
C ASP A 17 11.75 2.83 -8.91
N VAL A 18 10.51 3.14 -9.27
CA VAL A 18 9.31 2.42 -8.81
C VAL A 18 9.33 0.95 -9.23
N ARG A 19 9.86 0.63 -10.42
CA ARG A 19 9.93 -0.75 -10.93
C ARG A 19 10.89 -1.56 -10.07
N ARG A 20 12.04 -0.99 -9.73
CA ARG A 20 13.02 -1.61 -8.83
C ARG A 20 12.46 -1.77 -7.42
N PHE A 21 11.75 -0.76 -6.90
CA PHE A 21 11.07 -0.81 -5.60
C PHE A 21 10.08 -1.98 -5.56
N VAL A 22 9.11 -2.03 -6.48
CA VAL A 22 8.10 -3.08 -6.53
C VAL A 22 8.74 -4.46 -6.70
N LYS A 23 9.73 -4.60 -7.59
CA LYS A 23 10.44 -5.88 -7.78
C LYS A 23 11.07 -6.38 -6.47
N ARG A 24 11.78 -5.50 -5.75
CA ARG A 24 12.45 -5.88 -4.49
C ARG A 24 11.44 -6.19 -3.38
N THR A 25 10.38 -5.40 -3.26
CA THR A 25 9.32 -5.63 -2.27
C THR A 25 8.65 -6.98 -2.49
N LYS A 26 8.22 -7.29 -3.72
CA LYS A 26 7.57 -8.56 -4.07
C LYS A 26 8.51 -9.75 -3.90
N GLN A 27 9.78 -9.61 -4.29
CA GLN A 27 10.77 -10.68 -4.14
C GLN A 27 11.04 -11.02 -2.67
N ARG A 28 11.29 -10.00 -1.83
CA ARG A 28 11.62 -10.21 -0.42
C ARG A 28 10.46 -10.79 0.36
N SER A 29 9.27 -10.20 0.24
CA SER A 29 8.06 -10.69 0.90
C SER A 29 7.66 -12.08 0.39
N GLY A 30 7.75 -12.31 -0.92
CA GLY A 30 7.49 -13.62 -1.52
C GLY A 30 8.45 -14.72 -1.02
N GLN A 31 9.74 -14.40 -0.87
CA GLN A 31 10.72 -15.35 -0.31
C GLN A 31 10.44 -15.70 1.15
N VAL A 32 10.00 -14.73 1.96
CA VAL A 32 9.62 -15.00 3.35
C VAL A 32 8.36 -15.86 3.40
N TYR A 33 7.35 -15.52 2.59
CA TYR A 33 6.09 -16.25 2.51
C TYR A 33 6.28 -17.70 2.06
N SER A 34 7.16 -17.96 1.08
CA SER A 34 7.42 -19.31 0.57
C SER A 34 8.11 -20.24 1.56
N ARG A 35 8.54 -19.74 2.74
CA ARG A 35 9.12 -20.59 3.79
C ARG A 35 8.07 -21.43 4.51
N THR A 36 6.81 -21.00 4.49
CA THR A 36 5.70 -21.64 5.21
C THR A 36 4.48 -21.88 4.35
N ASN A 37 4.53 -21.52 3.05
CA ASN A 37 3.41 -21.65 2.12
C ASN A 37 3.91 -22.21 0.78
N GLU A 38 3.10 -23.04 0.14
CA GLU A 38 3.44 -23.69 -1.13
C GLU A 38 3.04 -22.87 -2.38
N HIS A 39 2.24 -21.82 -2.18
CA HIS A 39 1.77 -20.95 -3.26
C HIS A 39 2.59 -19.66 -3.38
N ARG A 40 2.52 -19.01 -4.53
CA ARG A 40 3.12 -17.69 -4.75
C ARG A 40 2.29 -16.63 -4.01
N LEU A 41 2.95 -15.75 -3.25
CA LEU A 41 2.28 -14.64 -2.58
C LEU A 41 1.70 -13.61 -3.55
N TRP A 42 2.39 -13.37 -4.66
CA TRP A 42 2.06 -12.28 -5.58
C TRP A 42 1.76 -12.76 -6.99
N ASP A 43 0.68 -12.22 -7.54
CA ASP A 43 0.36 -12.26 -8.97
C ASP A 43 1.44 -11.57 -9.82
N GLU A 44 1.41 -11.80 -11.12
CA GLU A 44 2.31 -11.14 -12.07
C GLU A 44 1.87 -9.69 -12.34
N GLY A 45 2.84 -8.80 -12.51
CA GLY A 45 2.56 -7.37 -12.70
C GLY A 45 2.18 -6.62 -11.42
N TYR A 46 1.77 -5.38 -11.60
CA TYR A 46 1.22 -4.47 -10.60
C TYR A 46 0.54 -3.31 -11.34
N TYR A 47 -0.38 -2.64 -10.66
CA TYR A 47 -0.95 -1.39 -11.15
C TYR A 47 -0.22 -0.22 -10.49
N ASP A 48 0.21 0.75 -11.28
CA ASP A 48 0.76 2.01 -10.80
C ASP A 48 0.07 3.21 -11.44
N ARG A 49 0.06 4.31 -10.69
CA ARG A 49 -0.41 5.61 -11.15
C ARG A 49 0.53 6.67 -10.58
N VAL A 50 1.24 7.37 -11.45
CA VAL A 50 2.05 8.54 -11.06
C VAL A 50 1.10 9.69 -10.72
N LEU A 51 1.24 10.26 -9.52
CA LEU A 51 0.50 11.45 -9.12
C LEU A 51 1.15 12.67 -9.75
N ARG A 52 0.33 13.49 -10.40
CA ARG A 52 0.74 14.77 -11.00
C ARG A 52 0.52 15.90 -9.99
N SER A 53 1.10 17.06 -10.25
CA SER A 53 1.08 18.23 -9.35
C SER A 53 -0.33 18.76 -9.03
N ASP A 54 -1.30 18.47 -9.88
CA ASP A 54 -2.71 18.84 -9.73
C ASP A 54 -3.53 17.83 -8.90
N THR A 55 -2.98 16.66 -8.60
CA THR A 55 -3.64 15.65 -7.76
C THR A 55 -3.44 15.97 -6.28
N ASP A 56 -4.54 16.10 -5.53
CA ASP A 56 -4.46 16.16 -4.06
C ASP A 56 -4.03 14.79 -3.52
N VAL A 57 -2.79 14.71 -3.04
CA VAL A 57 -2.22 13.52 -2.40
C VAL A 57 -3.09 13.06 -1.21
N ARG A 58 -3.75 13.98 -0.50
CA ARG A 58 -4.64 13.64 0.61
C ARG A 58 -5.87 12.90 0.15
N GLU A 59 -6.40 13.19 -1.03
CA GLU A 59 -7.53 12.45 -1.60
C GLU A 59 -7.13 10.99 -1.89
N VAL A 60 -5.92 10.77 -2.42
CA VAL A 60 -5.38 9.43 -2.65
C VAL A 60 -5.15 8.69 -1.33
N ALA A 61 -4.59 9.37 -0.33
CA ALA A 61 -4.42 8.80 1.00
C ALA A 61 -5.77 8.42 1.64
N ARG A 62 -6.77 9.32 1.60
CA ARG A 62 -8.14 9.05 2.04
C ARG A 62 -8.72 7.82 1.35
N TYR A 63 -8.58 7.73 0.03
CA TYR A 63 -9.04 6.57 -0.72
C TYR A 63 -8.46 5.26 -0.17
N ILE A 64 -7.14 5.23 0.07
CA ILE A 64 -6.44 4.06 0.62
C ILE A 64 -6.95 3.70 2.01
N VAL A 65 -7.02 4.70 2.89
CA VAL A 65 -7.47 4.56 4.29
C VAL A 65 -8.90 4.02 4.37
N TRP A 66 -9.77 4.43 3.46
CA TRP A 66 -11.18 4.01 3.45
C TRP A 66 -11.45 2.70 2.70
N ASN A 67 -10.48 2.11 1.98
CA ASN A 67 -10.70 0.86 1.23
C ASN A 67 -11.14 -0.33 2.10
N PRO A 68 -10.57 -0.57 3.30
CA PRO A 68 -11.05 -1.65 4.16
C PRO A 68 -12.54 -1.53 4.52
N VAL A 69 -13.01 -0.31 4.78
CA VAL A 69 -14.42 -0.03 5.06
C VAL A 69 -15.28 -0.27 3.83
N ARG A 70 -14.86 0.23 2.66
CA ARG A 70 -15.57 0.02 1.38
C ARG A 70 -15.70 -1.46 1.02
N ALA A 71 -14.75 -2.29 1.44
CA ALA A 71 -14.77 -3.73 1.24
C ALA A 71 -15.46 -4.51 2.37
N GLY A 72 -16.02 -3.83 3.38
CA GLY A 72 -16.72 -4.45 4.50
C GLY A 72 -15.81 -5.22 5.46
N LEU A 73 -14.51 -4.93 5.48
CA LEU A 73 -13.53 -5.57 6.37
C LEU A 73 -13.50 -4.94 7.77
N SER A 74 -13.99 -3.71 7.89
CA SER A 74 -14.08 -2.97 9.15
C SER A 74 -15.19 -1.93 9.08
N SER A 75 -15.68 -1.47 10.23
CA SER A 75 -16.68 -0.40 10.31
C SER A 75 -16.03 0.98 10.21
N THR A 76 -14.80 1.10 10.70
CA THR A 76 -13.97 2.31 10.57
C THR A 76 -12.57 1.97 10.06
N PRO A 77 -11.82 2.93 9.49
CA PRO A 77 -10.45 2.67 9.04
C PRO A 77 -9.52 2.20 10.16
N GLY A 78 -9.67 2.73 11.38
CA GLY A 78 -8.82 2.42 12.53
C GLY A 78 -8.95 1.00 13.07
N GLU A 79 -10.04 0.30 12.72
CA GLU A 79 -10.24 -1.10 13.07
C GLU A 79 -9.48 -2.07 12.15
N TYR A 80 -8.94 -1.59 11.01
CA TYR A 80 -8.20 -2.43 10.09
C TYR A 80 -6.72 -2.53 10.52
N PRO A 81 -6.25 -3.69 11.02
CA PRO A 81 -4.94 -3.80 11.67
C PRO A 81 -3.75 -3.68 10.71
N TYR A 82 -4.01 -3.72 9.40
CA TYR A 82 -2.98 -3.65 8.35
C TYR A 82 -2.94 -2.27 7.68
N LEU A 83 -3.56 -1.26 8.27
CA LEU A 83 -3.42 0.14 7.88
C LEU A 83 -2.22 0.78 8.59
N GLY A 84 -1.41 1.57 7.89
CA GLY A 84 -0.25 2.23 8.47
C GLY A 84 0.42 3.25 7.54
N SER A 85 1.33 4.04 8.11
CA SER A 85 2.13 5.04 7.41
C SER A 85 3.47 5.22 8.10
N ASP A 86 4.53 5.47 7.32
CA ASP A 86 5.85 5.87 7.85
C ASP A 86 5.93 7.39 8.12
N LEU A 87 4.95 8.18 7.63
CA LEU A 87 4.94 9.65 7.72
C LEU A 87 3.97 10.19 8.77
N LEU A 88 2.86 9.47 9.00
CA LEU A 88 1.77 9.92 9.87
C LEU A 88 1.51 8.88 10.96
N SER A 89 1.10 9.36 12.14
CA SER A 89 0.56 8.48 13.17
C SER A 89 -0.73 7.80 12.66
N ALA A 90 -1.10 6.67 13.26
CA ALA A 90 -2.37 6.01 12.92
C ALA A 90 -3.57 6.94 13.15
N GLU A 91 -3.52 7.76 14.20
CA GLU A 91 -4.56 8.74 14.50
C GLU A 91 -4.67 9.83 13.43
N ASP A 92 -3.54 10.40 12.99
CA ASP A 92 -3.52 11.43 11.95
C ASP A 92 -3.92 10.87 10.58
N LEU A 93 -3.53 9.62 10.30
CA LEU A 93 -3.85 8.93 9.06
C LEU A 93 -5.37 8.70 8.90
N ILE A 94 -6.07 8.39 9.99
CA ILE A 94 -7.52 8.19 9.97
C ILE A 94 -8.28 9.52 9.84
N ARG A 95 -7.64 10.65 10.18
CA ARG A 95 -8.22 12.00 10.12
C ARG A 95 -7.97 12.75 8.81
N ILE A 96 -7.24 12.15 7.86
CA ILE A 96 -6.83 12.79 6.60
C ILE A 96 -7.98 13.09 5.64
#